data_AF-A0A1V9K933-F1
#
_entry.id   AF-A0A1V9K933-F1
#
_cell.length_a   1.000
_cell.length_b   1.000
_cell.length_c   1.000
_cell.angle_alpha   90.00
_cell.angle_beta   90.00
_cell.angle_gamma   90.00
#
_symmetry.space_group_name_H-M   'P 1'
#
loop_
_entity.id
_entity.type
_entity.pdbx_description
1 polymer ?
#
loop_
_entity_poly.entity_id
_entity_poly.type
_entity_poly.pdbx_seq_one_letter_code
_entity_poly.pdbx_strand_id
1 'polypeptide(L)'
;MSGGGLGYREDWWVGAVCAGDLERFFRSSTVAAAAICRTCPVRAECLYDALDADAPNGVWGGLIRSERRALPELPPERSTAIPLLRDLLADMELDPAEDEPEPTERTPEMDNPIPAPRPAEPSKEPQLTIPALLVWAADHDDPKIRKAGEQAQTALDILRARHRADEQLASIDEESARLEKRLAELQKRKADIAPKAKTKAPPRDYDPADVRAWAATQGTDVPPRGRVPKKVLDDWRAAGAPVREP
;
A
#
# COMPACT_ATOMS: atom_id res chain seq x y z
N MET A 1 14.44 -21.92 26.26
CA MET A 1 13.16 -22.00 25.52
C MET A 1 12.46 -20.69 25.76
N SER A 2 12.11 -19.81 24.82
CA SER A 2 12.06 -19.76 23.36
C SER A 2 12.19 -18.25 23.07
N GLY A 3 12.94 -17.75 22.08
CA GLY A 3 12.70 -17.95 20.66
C GLY A 3 11.71 -16.91 20.12
N GLY A 4 12.19 -16.00 19.26
CA GLY A 4 11.37 -15.12 18.41
C GLY A 4 11.53 -13.63 18.74
N GLY A 5 11.89 -12.75 17.83
CA GLY A 5 12.25 -12.84 16.42
C GLY A 5 12.67 -11.43 16.02
N LEU A 6 13.66 -11.31 15.14
CA LEU A 6 13.99 -10.05 14.48
C LEU A 6 12.79 -9.68 13.58
N GLY A 7 11.76 -9.10 14.18
CA GLY A 7 10.63 -8.51 13.46
C GLY A 7 11.15 -7.28 12.75
N TYR A 8 11.07 -7.29 11.43
CA TYR A 8 11.25 -6.13 10.57
C TYR A 8 10.66 -4.89 11.27
N ARG A 9 11.50 -3.90 11.62
CA ARG A 9 10.98 -2.54 11.74
C ARG A 9 10.40 -2.26 10.36
N GLU A 10 9.09 -2.13 10.28
CA GLU A 10 8.42 -1.65 9.08
C GLU A 10 9.18 -0.40 8.63
N ASP A 11 9.70 -0.40 7.40
CA ASP A 11 10.51 0.69 6.84
C ASP A 11 9.60 1.90 6.53
N TRP A 12 8.82 2.35 7.52
CA TRP A 12 7.84 3.42 7.39
C TRP A 12 8.49 4.71 6.87
N TRP A 13 9.77 4.93 7.18
CA TRP A 13 10.54 6.07 6.70
C TRP A 13 10.67 6.12 5.18
N VAL A 14 10.46 5.01 4.46
CA VAL A 14 10.43 4.98 2.97
C VAL A 14 9.26 5.82 2.43
N GLY A 15 8.16 5.92 3.19
CA GLY A 15 7.01 6.78 2.87
C GLY A 15 7.14 8.22 3.40
N ALA A 16 8.25 8.57 4.07
CA ALA A 16 8.37 9.87 4.71
C ALA A 16 8.70 10.98 3.69
N VAL A 17 7.81 11.96 3.58
CA VAL A 17 7.99 13.13 2.70
C VAL A 17 9.28 13.91 3.03
N CYS A 18 9.65 13.99 4.31
CA CYS A 18 10.86 14.70 4.74
C CYS A 18 12.16 13.96 4.42
N ALA A 19 12.12 12.64 4.15
CA ALA A 19 13.32 11.87 3.85
C ALA A 19 13.93 12.21 2.47
N GLY A 20 13.13 12.74 1.55
CA GLY A 20 13.57 13.12 0.20
C GLY A 20 14.38 14.43 0.12
N ASP A 21 14.31 15.30 1.13
CA ASP A 21 14.98 16.60 1.14
C ASP A 21 15.25 17.10 2.57
N LEU A 22 16.16 16.41 3.26
CA LEU A 22 16.55 16.74 4.64
C LEU A 22 17.17 18.13 4.75
N GLU A 23 17.94 18.59 3.76
CA GLU A 23 18.56 19.93 3.75
C GLU A 23 17.51 21.04 3.80
N ARG A 24 16.45 20.94 2.98
CA ARG A 24 15.32 21.88 3.03
C ARG A 24 14.60 21.84 4.36
N PHE A 25 14.41 20.66 4.94
CA PHE A 25 13.73 20.50 6.23
C PHE A 25 14.55 21.13 7.37
N PHE A 26 15.86 20.89 7.43
CA PHE A 26 16.75 21.49 8.43
C PHE A 26 16.88 23.02 8.30
N ARG A 27 16.74 23.58 7.10
CA ARG A 27 16.75 25.03 6.85
C ARG A 27 15.38 25.70 7.06
N SER A 28 14.31 24.92 7.21
CA SER A 28 12.96 25.45 7.39
C SER A 28 12.69 25.85 8.84
N SER A 29 11.83 26.85 9.04
CA SER A 29 11.31 27.15 10.38
C SER A 29 10.50 25.97 10.91
N THR A 30 10.35 25.86 12.23
CA THR A 30 9.52 24.81 12.85
C THR A 30 8.09 24.79 12.32
N VAL A 31 7.53 25.97 12.03
CA VAL A 31 6.19 26.12 11.43
C VAL A 31 6.14 25.55 10.02
N ALA A 32 7.12 25.89 9.17
CA ALA A 32 7.19 25.39 7.79
C ALA A 32 7.45 23.87 7.74
N ALA A 33 8.31 23.37 8.63
CA ALA A 33 8.55 21.93 8.81
C ALA A 33 7.28 21.18 9.25
N ALA A 34 6.54 21.73 10.23
CA ALA A 34 5.29 21.14 10.72
C ALA A 34 4.23 21.05 9.61
N ALA A 35 4.04 22.11 8.82
CA ALA A 35 3.11 22.13 7.70
C ALA A 35 3.42 21.03 6.67
N ILE A 36 4.70 20.84 6.31
CA ILE A 36 5.12 19.76 5.42
C ILE A 36 4.83 18.40 6.06
N CYS A 37 5.20 18.22 7.33
CA CYS A 37 4.99 16.97 8.04
C CYS A 37 3.52 16.58 8.16
N ARG A 38 2.57 17.52 8.26
CA ARG A 38 1.13 17.23 8.34
C ARG A 38 0.59 16.53 7.09
N THR A 39 1.24 16.73 5.93
CA THR A 39 0.87 16.04 4.67
C THR A 39 1.45 14.64 4.51
N CYS A 40 2.32 14.21 5.44
CA CYS A 40 3.06 12.97 5.33
C CYS A 40 2.17 11.73 5.65
N PRO A 41 2.20 10.66 4.85
CA PRO A 41 1.34 9.49 5.08
C PRO A 41 1.75 8.64 6.29
N VAL A 42 2.98 8.80 6.79
CA VAL A 42 3.59 7.97 7.84
C VAL A 42 3.78 8.72 9.17
N ARG A 43 2.89 9.68 9.45
CA ARG A 43 3.01 10.55 10.63
C ARG A 43 2.86 9.81 11.95
N ALA A 44 1.92 8.87 12.04
CA ALA A 44 1.68 8.12 13.26
C ALA A 44 2.89 7.26 13.63
N GLU A 45 3.49 6.62 12.63
CA GLU A 45 4.70 5.81 12.72
C GLU A 45 5.89 6.67 13.14
N CYS A 46 6.05 7.84 12.52
CA CYS A 46 7.08 8.82 12.87
C CYS A 46 6.94 9.34 14.30
N LEU A 47 5.71 9.65 14.72
CA LEU A 47 5.43 10.18 16.04
C LEU A 47 5.65 9.15 17.14
N TYR A 48 5.22 7.90 16.92
CA TYR A 48 5.45 6.81 17.86
C TYR A 48 6.94 6.59 18.13
N ASP A 49 7.74 6.43 17.06
CA ASP A 49 9.18 6.22 17.18
C ASP A 49 9.88 7.43 17.87
N ALA A 50 9.39 8.65 17.63
CA ALA A 50 9.91 9.85 18.27
C ALA A 50 9.55 9.95 19.77
N LEU A 51 8.39 9.43 20.18
CA LEU A 51 7.98 9.37 21.58
C LEU A 51 8.73 8.26 22.33
N ASP A 52 8.83 7.08 21.73
CA ASP A 52 9.55 5.92 22.30
C ASP A 52 11.04 6.23 22.53
N ALA A 53 11.66 6.97 21.61
CA ALA A 53 13.07 7.35 21.69
C ALA A 53 13.35 8.63 22.51
N ASP A 54 12.35 9.29 23.10
CA ASP A 54 12.43 10.67 23.63
C ASP A 54 13.22 11.60 22.70
N ALA A 55 12.81 11.63 21.43
CA ALA A 55 13.55 12.30 20.38
C ALA A 55 13.77 13.80 20.72
N PRO A 56 14.96 14.34 20.40
CA PRO A 56 15.33 15.71 20.75
C PRO A 56 14.48 16.76 20.01
N ASN A 57 14.80 18.04 20.24
CA ASN A 57 14.10 19.16 19.61
C ASN A 57 14.03 19.00 18.08
N GLY A 58 12.88 19.35 17.49
CA GLY A 58 12.58 19.13 16.08
C GLY A 58 11.11 18.80 15.87
N VAL A 59 10.69 18.76 14.61
CA VAL A 59 9.33 18.39 14.18
C VAL A 59 9.29 16.90 13.85
N TRP A 60 8.39 16.17 14.50
CA TRP A 60 8.18 14.73 14.33
C TRP A 60 6.68 14.46 14.28
N GLY A 61 6.20 13.72 13.28
CA GLY A 61 4.76 13.52 13.08
C GLY A 61 3.94 14.80 12.84
N GLY A 62 4.60 15.94 12.59
CA GLY A 62 3.98 17.26 12.51
C GLY A 62 3.96 18.04 13.83
N LEU A 63 4.59 17.51 14.88
CA LEU A 63 4.60 18.10 16.22
C LEU A 63 6.02 18.45 16.71
N ILE A 64 6.14 19.59 17.38
CA ILE A 64 7.35 19.98 18.12
C ILE A 64 7.40 19.33 19.50
N ARG A 65 8.56 19.41 20.18
CA ARG A 65 8.78 18.70 21.46
C ARG A 65 7.77 19.06 22.55
N SER A 66 7.34 20.31 22.65
CA SER A 66 6.34 20.74 23.62
C SER A 66 4.98 20.10 23.36
N GLU A 67 4.54 20.05 22.10
CA GLU A 67 3.28 19.43 21.68
C GLU A 67 3.32 17.92 21.90
N ARG A 68 4.44 17.25 21.60
CA ARG A 68 4.61 15.81 21.88
C ARG A 68 4.46 15.48 23.36
N ARG A 69 4.95 16.36 24.24
CA ARG A 69 4.82 16.20 25.70
C ARG A 69 3.41 16.47 26.23
N ALA A 70 2.57 17.12 25.44
CA ALA A 70 1.17 17.35 25.78
C ALA A 70 0.27 16.19 25.35
N LEU A 71 0.78 15.21 24.60
CA LEU A 71 0.02 14.03 24.18
C LEU A 71 -0.30 13.13 25.39
N PRO A 72 -1.43 12.42 25.35
CA PRO A 72 -1.75 11.42 26.36
C PRO A 72 -0.72 10.28 26.35
N GLU A 73 -0.62 9.59 27.49
CA GLU A 73 0.22 8.39 27.59
C GLU A 73 -0.29 7.32 26.62
N LEU A 74 0.63 6.81 25.79
CA LEU A 74 0.32 5.79 24.78
C LEU A 74 0.60 4.38 25.30
N PRO A 75 -0.11 3.37 24.81
CA PRO A 75 0.23 1.98 25.10
C PRO A 75 1.65 1.66 24.59
N PRO A 76 2.40 0.80 25.29
CA PRO A 76 3.78 0.46 24.92
C PRO A 76 3.86 -0.36 23.63
N GLU A 77 2.78 -1.07 23.27
CA GLU A 77 2.74 -1.90 22.06
C GLU A 77 2.48 -1.06 20.79
N ARG A 78 3.45 -1.03 19.88
CA ARG A 78 3.39 -0.28 18.62
C ARG A 78 2.14 -0.56 17.78
N SER A 79 1.77 -1.84 17.61
CA SER A 79 0.59 -2.23 16.83
C SER A 79 -0.72 -1.63 17.36
N THR A 80 -0.77 -1.33 18.66
CA THR A 80 -1.92 -0.75 19.35
C THR A 80 -1.83 0.77 19.38
N ALA A 81 -0.64 1.33 19.54
CA ALA A 81 -0.41 2.78 19.60
C ALA A 81 -0.60 3.48 18.24
N ILE A 82 -0.21 2.86 17.13
CA ILE A 82 -0.26 3.49 15.80
C ILE A 82 -1.68 3.88 15.36
N PRO A 83 -2.71 3.01 15.49
CA PRO A 83 -4.09 3.41 15.19
C PRO A 83 -4.57 4.57 16.08
N LEU A 84 -4.30 4.54 17.38
CA LEU A 84 -4.70 5.60 18.32
C LEU A 84 -4.04 6.94 17.97
N LEU A 85 -2.77 6.93 17.60
CA LEU A 85 -2.06 8.11 17.14
C LEU A 85 -2.64 8.65 15.83
N ARG A 86 -3.06 7.77 14.91
CA ARG A 86 -3.71 8.19 13.67
C ARG A 86 -5.03 8.89 13.94
N ASP A 87 -5.85 8.35 14.83
CA ASP A 87 -7.13 8.95 15.22
C ASP A 87 -6.90 10.29 15.92
N LEU A 88 -5.98 10.34 16.89
CA LEU A 88 -5.63 11.56 17.61
C LEU A 88 -5.12 12.67 16.68
N LEU A 89 -4.25 12.34 15.73
CA LEU A 89 -3.75 13.30 14.75
C LEU A 89 -4.85 13.80 13.82
N ALA A 90 -5.82 12.96 13.47
CA ALA A 90 -6.97 13.37 12.67
C ALA A 90 -7.89 14.32 13.46
N ASP A 91 -8.12 14.04 14.75
CA ASP A 91 -8.94 14.90 15.63
C ASP A 91 -8.29 16.27 15.84
N MET A 92 -6.96 16.33 15.98
CA MET A 92 -6.20 17.58 16.06
C MET A 92 -6.24 18.42 14.78
N GLU A 93 -6.61 17.84 13.64
CA GLU A 93 -6.70 18.52 12.34
C GLU A 93 -8.11 18.97 11.98
N LEU A 94 -9.12 18.51 12.73
CA LEU A 94 -10.53 18.86 12.54
C LEU A 94 -10.95 20.13 13.29
N ASP A 95 -10.07 20.73 14.10
CA ASP A 95 -10.32 21.99 14.81
C ASP A 95 -9.73 23.18 14.01
N PRO A 96 -10.53 23.93 13.21
CA PRO A 96 -10.01 24.95 12.30
C PRO A 96 -9.86 26.33 12.94
N ALA A 97 -9.92 26.46 14.27
CA ALA A 97 -10.01 27.75 14.92
C ALA A 97 -9.10 27.86 16.14
N GLU A 98 -7.79 28.09 15.95
CA GLU A 98 -6.91 28.98 16.75
C GLU A 98 -5.53 29.08 16.06
N ASP A 99 -5.48 29.62 14.84
CA ASP A 99 -4.21 30.05 14.21
C ASP A 99 -4.46 31.26 13.28
N GLU A 100 -5.41 32.13 13.66
CA GLU A 100 -5.36 33.52 13.21
C GLU A 100 -4.33 34.25 14.10
N PRO A 101 -3.18 34.70 13.56
CA PRO A 101 -2.32 35.58 14.32
C PRO A 101 -3.06 36.92 14.52
N GLU A 102 -3.23 37.34 15.78
CA GLU A 102 -3.72 38.68 16.11
C GLU A 102 -2.94 39.77 15.32
N PRO A 103 -3.63 40.71 14.66
CA PRO A 103 -2.99 41.73 13.85
C PRO A 103 -2.35 42.77 14.77
N THR A 104 -1.07 42.59 15.09
CA THR A 104 -0.26 43.71 15.60
C THR A 104 0.07 44.63 14.43
N GLU A 105 -0.55 45.80 14.45
CA GLU A 105 -0.40 46.89 13.50
C GLU A 105 1.06 47.16 13.13
N ARG A 106 1.37 46.92 11.86
CA ARG A 106 2.33 47.73 11.09
C ARG A 106 1.92 47.63 9.62
N THR A 107 1.08 48.55 9.19
CA THR A 107 0.85 48.82 7.77
C THR A 107 2.16 49.29 7.13
N PRO A 108 2.49 48.74 5.96
CA PRO A 108 2.66 49.59 4.80
C PRO A 108 1.59 49.24 3.78
N GLU A 109 0.89 50.28 3.32
CA GLU A 109 -0.09 50.19 2.25
C GLU A 109 0.48 49.43 1.05
N MET A 110 -0.28 48.46 0.55
CA MET A 110 -0.35 48.17 -0.87
C MET A 110 -1.62 47.38 -1.16
N ASP A 111 -2.73 48.12 -1.33
CA ASP A 111 -3.79 47.72 -2.24
C ASP A 111 -3.18 47.59 -3.64
N ASN A 112 -2.61 46.42 -3.91
CA ASN A 112 -2.35 46.01 -5.27
C ASN A 112 -2.69 44.53 -5.36
N PRO A 113 -3.78 44.14 -6.05
CA PRO A 113 -4.09 42.73 -6.23
C PRO A 113 -2.89 42.07 -6.90
N ILE A 114 -2.43 40.94 -6.34
CA ILE A 114 -1.39 40.12 -6.98
C ILE A 114 -1.89 39.83 -8.40
N PRO A 115 -1.26 40.40 -9.45
CA PRO A 115 -1.73 40.16 -10.80
C PRO A 115 -1.53 38.66 -11.09
N ALA A 116 -2.54 38.04 -11.70
CA ALA A 116 -2.40 36.69 -12.24
C ALA A 116 -1.04 36.57 -12.95
N PRO A 117 -0.30 35.47 -12.80
CA PRO A 117 0.99 35.32 -13.45
C PRO A 117 0.78 35.59 -14.93
N ARG A 118 1.32 36.73 -15.42
CA ARG A 118 1.31 37.03 -16.84
C ARG A 118 1.93 35.82 -17.54
N PRO A 119 1.36 35.30 -18.64
CA PRO A 119 2.07 34.32 -19.43
C PRO A 119 3.45 34.91 -19.69
N ALA A 120 4.49 34.23 -19.21
CA ALA A 120 5.85 34.75 -19.24
C ALA A 120 6.13 35.18 -20.68
N GLU A 121 6.25 36.49 -20.92
CA GLU A 121 6.76 36.95 -22.20
C GLU A 121 8.12 36.26 -22.37
N PRO A 122 8.39 35.63 -23.52
CA PRO A 122 9.64 34.92 -23.71
C PRO A 122 10.77 35.91 -23.44
N SER A 123 11.54 35.64 -22.38
CA SER A 123 12.66 36.45 -21.96
C SER A 123 13.53 36.71 -23.20
N LYS A 124 13.71 37.98 -23.57
CA LYS A 124 14.51 38.38 -24.75
C LYS A 124 16.00 38.01 -24.61
N GLU A 125 16.42 37.56 -23.43
CA GLU A 125 17.76 37.07 -23.17
C GLU A 125 17.90 35.61 -23.62
N PRO A 126 19.00 35.24 -24.30
CA PRO A 126 19.25 33.86 -24.67
C PRO A 126 19.35 33.01 -23.41
N GLN A 127 18.29 32.24 -23.15
CA GLN A 127 18.24 31.35 -22.00
C GLN A 127 19.28 30.24 -22.20
N LEU A 128 20.36 30.29 -21.43
CA LEU A 128 21.38 29.26 -21.45
C LEU A 128 20.76 27.92 -21.02
N THR A 129 20.88 26.92 -21.89
CA THR A 129 20.39 25.57 -21.57
C THR A 129 21.25 24.94 -20.48
N ILE A 130 20.67 24.00 -19.72
CA ILE A 130 21.41 23.26 -18.68
C ILE A 130 22.70 22.62 -19.24
N PRO A 131 22.69 21.91 -20.39
CA PRO A 131 23.93 21.37 -20.96
C PRO A 131 24.97 22.45 -21.27
N ALA A 132 24.55 23.60 -21.79
CA ALA A 132 25.47 24.72 -22.08
C ALA A 132 26.09 25.29 -20.79
N LEU A 133 25.33 25.38 -19.70
CA LEU A 133 25.84 25.82 -18.39
C LEU A 133 26.84 24.82 -17.80
N LEU A 134 26.62 23.51 -17.97
CA LEU A 134 27.54 22.48 -17.48
C LEU A 134 28.87 22.49 -18.26
N VAL A 135 28.81 22.68 -19.57
CA VAL A 135 30.00 22.85 -20.42
C VAL A 135 30.78 24.11 -20.01
N TRP A 136 30.09 25.24 -19.89
CA TRP A 136 30.70 26.49 -19.42
C TRP A 136 31.33 26.32 -18.04
N ALA A 137 30.65 25.64 -17.11
CA ALA A 137 31.16 25.43 -15.76
C ALA A 137 32.42 24.55 -15.74
N ALA A 138 32.51 23.55 -16.62
CA ALA A 138 33.66 22.66 -16.74
C ALA A 138 34.92 23.38 -17.26
N ASP A 139 34.75 24.30 -18.20
CA ASP A 139 35.84 25.08 -18.82
C ASP A 139 36.24 26.32 -18.02
N HIS A 140 35.56 26.60 -16.90
CA HIS A 140 35.77 27.83 -16.12
C HIS A 140 37.08 27.79 -15.32
N ASP A 141 37.79 28.93 -15.20
CA ASP A 141 39.07 29.03 -14.46
C ASP A 141 38.91 28.89 -12.93
N ASP A 142 37.80 29.37 -12.37
CA ASP A 142 37.50 29.24 -10.93
C ASP A 142 37.17 27.78 -10.53
N PRO A 143 37.95 27.15 -9.62
CA PRO A 143 37.71 25.79 -9.17
C PRO A 143 36.36 25.59 -8.46
N LYS A 144 35.80 26.63 -7.84
CA LYS A 144 34.48 26.54 -7.19
C LYS A 144 33.37 26.36 -8.22
N ILE A 145 33.48 27.03 -9.36
CA ILE A 145 32.51 26.94 -10.45
C ILE A 145 32.57 25.56 -11.11
N ARG A 146 33.78 25.03 -11.37
CA ARG A 146 33.94 23.65 -11.86
C ARG A 146 33.31 22.63 -10.92
N LYS A 147 33.57 22.73 -9.62
CA LYS A 147 32.99 21.85 -8.60
C LYS A 147 31.46 21.95 -8.55
N ALA A 148 30.89 23.14 -8.67
CA ALA A 148 29.44 23.32 -8.74
C ALA A 148 28.84 22.66 -9.99
N GLY A 149 29.53 22.76 -11.13
CA GLY A 149 29.16 22.05 -12.37
C GLY A 149 29.15 20.53 -12.22
N GLU A 150 30.18 19.96 -11.58
CA GLU A 150 30.25 18.51 -11.28
C GLU A 150 29.11 18.05 -10.37
N GLN A 151 28.79 18.82 -9.34
CA GLN A 151 27.66 18.54 -8.43
C GLN A 151 26.32 18.60 -9.17
N ALA A 152 26.12 19.61 -10.02
CA ALA A 152 24.92 19.74 -10.84
C ALA A 152 24.78 18.59 -11.84
N GLN A 153 25.87 18.18 -12.50
CA GLN A 153 25.90 17.02 -13.38
C GLN A 153 25.52 15.74 -12.64
N THR A 154 26.09 15.51 -11.45
CA THR A 154 25.76 14.35 -10.61
C THR A 154 24.28 14.32 -10.25
N ALA A 155 23.72 15.47 -9.83
CA ALA A 155 22.30 15.58 -9.51
C ALA A 155 21.41 15.28 -10.72
N LEU A 156 21.77 15.80 -11.91
CA LEU A 156 21.02 15.52 -13.14
C LEU A 156 21.07 14.04 -13.53
N ASP A 157 22.21 13.37 -13.34
CA ASP A 157 22.34 11.95 -13.66
C ASP A 157 21.49 11.08 -12.72
N ILE A 158 21.41 11.43 -11.44
CA ILE A 158 20.49 10.80 -10.48
C ILE A 158 19.04 10.97 -10.94
N LEU A 159 18.62 12.20 -11.26
CA LEU A 159 17.26 12.48 -11.71
C LEU A 159 16.91 11.75 -13.00
N ARG A 160 17.81 11.76 -13.98
CA ARG A 160 17.64 11.03 -15.25
C ARG A 160 17.54 9.52 -15.03
N ALA A 161 18.37 8.97 -14.14
CA ALA A 161 18.31 7.55 -13.80
C ALA A 161 16.97 7.18 -13.17
N ARG A 162 16.47 7.99 -12.23
CA ARG A 162 15.16 7.77 -11.61
C ARG A 162 14.03 7.85 -12.64
N HIS A 163 14.02 8.88 -13.48
CA HIS A 163 13.02 9.03 -14.53
C HIS A 163 12.96 7.81 -15.46
N ARG A 164 14.13 7.32 -15.92
CA ARG A 164 14.19 6.12 -16.75
C ARG A 164 13.66 4.88 -16.04
N ALA A 165 13.94 4.74 -14.74
CA ALA A 165 13.41 3.63 -13.95
C ALA A 165 11.88 3.71 -13.83
N ASP A 166 11.33 4.91 -13.66
CA ASP A 166 9.88 5.12 -13.61
C ASP A 166 9.22 4.80 -14.97
N GLU A 167 9.82 5.20 -16.09
CA GLU A 167 9.37 4.83 -17.44
C GLU A 167 9.41 3.31 -17.65
N GLN A 168 10.47 2.63 -17.18
CA GLN A 168 10.58 1.18 -17.24
C GLN A 168 9.50 0.47 -16.40
N LEU A 169 9.24 0.96 -15.19
CA LEU A 169 8.17 0.44 -14.34
C LEU A 169 6.81 0.58 -15.02
N ALA A 170 6.49 1.76 -15.56
CA ALA A 170 5.26 1.97 -16.31
C ALA A 170 5.12 0.98 -17.49
N SER A 171 6.20 0.76 -18.25
CA SER A 171 6.20 -0.23 -19.34
C SER A 171 5.98 -1.66 -18.85
N ILE A 172 6.54 -2.05 -17.71
CA ILE A 172 6.35 -3.38 -17.11
C ILE A 172 4.90 -3.55 -16.65
N ASP A 173 4.30 -2.53 -16.06
CA ASP A 173 2.90 -2.55 -15.61
C ASP A 173 1.95 -2.71 -16.81
N GLU A 174 2.20 -1.98 -17.90
CA GLU A 174 1.44 -2.12 -19.15
C GLU A 174 1.57 -3.53 -19.75
N GLU A 175 2.76 -4.12 -19.75
CA GLU A 175 2.98 -5.49 -20.22
C GLU A 175 2.30 -6.51 -19.31
N SER A 176 2.39 -6.33 -17.99
CA SER A 176 1.75 -7.19 -16.99
C SER A 176 0.23 -7.22 -17.19
N ALA A 177 -0.40 -6.04 -17.32
CA ALA A 177 -1.83 -5.94 -17.59
C ALA A 177 -2.23 -6.63 -18.92
N ARG A 178 -1.39 -6.51 -19.96
CA ARG A 178 -1.61 -7.21 -21.24
C ARG A 178 -1.54 -8.72 -21.07
N LEU A 179 -0.56 -9.22 -20.31
CA LEU A 179 -0.39 -10.64 -20.05
C LEU A 179 -1.53 -11.22 -19.22
N GLU A 180 -2.01 -10.49 -18.20
CA GLU A 180 -3.18 -10.89 -17.41
C GLU A 180 -4.43 -11.03 -18.28
N LYS A 181 -4.68 -10.06 -19.16
CA LYS A 181 -5.79 -10.15 -20.12
C LYS A 181 -5.66 -11.37 -21.03
N ARG A 182 -4.45 -11.65 -21.52
CA ARG A 182 -4.18 -12.83 -22.36
C ARG A 182 -4.38 -14.13 -21.58
N LEU A 183 -3.94 -14.17 -20.33
CA LEU A 183 -4.13 -15.31 -19.44
C LEU A 183 -5.63 -15.58 -19.23
N ALA A 184 -6.43 -14.55 -18.98
CA ALA A 184 -7.88 -14.67 -18.83
C ALA A 184 -8.54 -15.23 -20.11
N GLU A 185 -8.14 -14.75 -21.29
CA GLU A 185 -8.61 -15.28 -22.57
C GLU A 185 -8.27 -16.78 -22.74
N LEU A 186 -7.04 -17.17 -22.40
CA LEU A 186 -6.60 -18.56 -22.47
C LEU A 186 -7.33 -19.45 -21.45
N GLN A 187 -7.58 -18.95 -20.24
CA GLN A 187 -8.35 -19.65 -19.21
C GLN A 187 -9.80 -19.87 -19.64
N LYS A 188 -10.43 -18.86 -20.25
CA LYS A 188 -11.77 -18.98 -20.83
C LYS A 188 -11.79 -20.06 -21.91
N ARG A 189 -10.86 -19.99 -22.88
CA ARG A 189 -10.75 -21.00 -23.94
C ARG A 189 -10.52 -22.40 -23.37
N LYS A 190 -9.68 -22.53 -22.34
CA LYS A 190 -9.45 -23.80 -21.64
C LYS A 190 -10.74 -24.33 -21.02
N ALA A 191 -11.54 -23.48 -20.39
CA ALA A 191 -12.83 -23.87 -19.82
C ALA A 191 -13.82 -24.31 -20.90
N ASP A 192 -13.86 -23.61 -22.04
CA ASP A 192 -14.76 -23.93 -23.17
C ASP A 192 -14.47 -25.33 -23.77
N ILE A 193 -13.20 -25.73 -23.83
CA ILE A 193 -12.79 -27.05 -24.35
C ILE A 193 -12.64 -28.12 -23.27
N ALA A 194 -12.72 -27.76 -21.98
CA ALA A 194 -12.53 -28.71 -20.91
C ALA A 194 -13.63 -29.78 -20.94
N PRO A 195 -13.28 -31.08 -20.79
CA PRO A 195 -14.28 -32.12 -20.71
C PRO A 195 -15.18 -31.87 -19.48
N LYS A 196 -16.49 -31.97 -19.65
CA LYS A 196 -17.42 -31.90 -18.51
C LYS A 196 -17.04 -32.98 -17.51
N ALA A 197 -16.83 -32.57 -16.26
CA ALA A 197 -16.58 -33.50 -15.17
C ALA A 197 -17.76 -34.47 -15.09
N LYS A 198 -17.48 -35.77 -15.10
CA LYS A 198 -18.50 -36.79 -14.85
C LYS A 198 -19.01 -36.57 -13.43
N THR A 199 -20.29 -36.29 -13.27
CA THR A 199 -20.94 -36.31 -11.96
C THR A 199 -20.80 -37.71 -11.37
N LYS A 200 -20.01 -37.84 -10.29
CA LYS A 200 -19.99 -39.09 -9.53
C LYS A 200 -21.39 -39.28 -8.96
N ALA A 201 -21.96 -40.47 -9.12
CA ALA A 201 -23.22 -40.79 -8.46
C ALA A 201 -23.04 -40.55 -6.94
N PRO A 202 -24.06 -40.00 -6.25
CA PRO A 202 -23.98 -39.81 -4.81
C PRO A 202 -23.60 -41.12 -4.12
N PRO A 203 -22.82 -41.08 -3.03
CA PRO A 203 -22.53 -42.25 -2.21
C PRO A 203 -23.84 -42.97 -1.87
N ARG A 204 -23.82 -44.30 -1.95
CA ARG A 204 -24.97 -45.11 -1.52
C ARG A 204 -24.90 -45.28 -0.01
N ASP A 205 -26.02 -45.10 0.67
CA ASP A 205 -26.23 -45.35 2.10
C ASP A 205 -26.44 -46.85 2.43
N TYR A 206 -26.26 -47.73 1.44
CA TYR A 206 -26.46 -49.17 1.55
C TYR A 206 -25.42 -49.95 0.75
N ASP A 207 -25.10 -51.17 1.19
CA ASP A 207 -24.37 -52.15 0.40
C ASP A 207 -25.36 -52.99 -0.44
N PRO A 208 -25.26 -52.99 -1.79
CA PRO A 208 -26.10 -53.82 -2.64
C PRO A 208 -26.05 -55.32 -2.35
N ALA A 209 -24.98 -55.83 -1.72
CA ALA A 209 -24.88 -57.24 -1.32
C ALA A 209 -25.87 -57.56 -0.20
N ASP A 210 -25.96 -56.69 0.82
CA ASP A 210 -26.85 -56.87 1.96
C ASP A 210 -28.32 -56.84 1.53
N VAL A 211 -28.66 -55.91 0.64
CA VAL A 211 -30.03 -55.78 0.12
C VAL A 211 -30.41 -57.00 -0.74
N ARG A 212 -29.47 -57.56 -1.52
CA ARG A 212 -29.73 -58.78 -2.31
C ARG A 212 -29.85 -60.02 -1.44
N ALA A 213 -29.00 -60.14 -0.41
CA ALA A 213 -29.07 -61.26 0.54
C ALA A 213 -30.41 -61.25 1.26
N TRP A 214 -30.88 -60.09 1.71
CA TRP A 214 -32.22 -59.94 2.29
C TRP A 214 -33.33 -60.23 1.28
N ALA A 215 -33.26 -59.71 0.05
CA ALA A 215 -34.30 -59.95 -0.95
C ALA A 215 -34.44 -61.44 -1.29
N ALA A 216 -33.32 -62.17 -1.32
CA ALA A 216 -33.31 -63.62 -1.51
C ALA A 216 -34.02 -64.38 -0.38
N THR A 217 -33.89 -63.94 0.89
CA THR A 217 -34.64 -64.56 2.01
C THR A 217 -36.14 -64.28 1.93
N GLN A 218 -36.54 -63.15 1.33
CA GLN A 218 -37.94 -62.78 1.11
C GLN A 218 -38.53 -63.38 -0.18
N GLY A 219 -37.74 -64.11 -0.98
CA GLY A 219 -38.18 -64.63 -2.29
C GLY A 219 -38.43 -63.54 -3.34
N THR A 220 -37.88 -62.33 -3.15
CA THR A 220 -38.00 -61.23 -4.12
C THR A 220 -36.91 -61.35 -5.19
N ASP A 221 -37.29 -61.35 -6.46
CA ASP A 221 -36.36 -61.38 -7.58
C ASP A 221 -35.60 -60.04 -7.73
N VAL A 222 -34.27 -60.10 -7.70
CA VAL A 222 -33.38 -58.92 -7.81
C VAL A 222 -32.23 -59.25 -8.74
N PRO A 223 -31.87 -58.35 -9.69
CA PRO A 223 -30.75 -58.58 -10.58
C PRO A 223 -29.43 -58.87 -9.83
N PRO A 224 -28.64 -59.87 -10.30
CA PRO A 224 -27.42 -60.30 -9.61
C PRO A 224 -26.32 -59.23 -9.63
N ARG A 225 -26.41 -58.25 -10.54
CA ARG A 225 -25.48 -57.12 -10.67
C ARG A 225 -26.24 -55.83 -10.99
N GLY A 226 -25.61 -54.70 -10.72
CA GLY A 226 -26.15 -53.37 -11.04
C GLY A 226 -26.95 -52.72 -9.91
N ARG A 227 -27.80 -51.76 -10.26
CA ARG A 227 -28.60 -50.98 -9.31
C ARG A 227 -29.74 -51.83 -8.74
N VAL A 228 -29.89 -51.83 -7.42
CA VAL A 228 -31.03 -52.47 -6.76
C VAL A 228 -32.30 -51.64 -7.02
N PRO A 229 -33.44 -52.26 -7.41
CA PRO A 229 -34.70 -51.54 -7.62
C PRO A 229 -35.13 -50.79 -6.36
N LYS A 230 -35.67 -49.57 -6.54
CA LYS A 230 -36.07 -48.70 -5.41
C LYS A 230 -37.04 -49.40 -4.45
N LYS A 231 -38.02 -50.12 -5.00
CA LYS A 231 -39.00 -50.86 -4.20
C LYS A 231 -38.34 -51.83 -3.22
N VAL A 232 -37.37 -52.61 -3.68
CA VAL A 232 -36.63 -53.58 -2.87
C VAL A 232 -35.83 -52.89 -1.77
N LEU A 233 -35.26 -51.71 -2.05
CA LEU A 233 -34.55 -50.90 -1.05
C LEU A 233 -35.49 -50.35 0.01
N ASP A 234 -36.67 -49.88 -0.39
CA ASP A 234 -37.66 -49.33 0.53
C ASP A 234 -38.22 -50.44 1.44
N ASP A 235 -38.50 -51.63 0.88
CA ASP A 235 -38.93 -52.80 1.64
C ASP A 235 -37.83 -53.29 2.61
N TRP A 236 -36.56 -53.27 2.18
CA TRP A 236 -35.40 -53.62 3.00
C TRP A 236 -35.21 -52.64 4.18
N ARG A 237 -35.38 -51.34 3.94
CA ARG A 237 -35.33 -50.31 4.99
C ARG A 237 -36.49 -50.45 5.97
N ALA A 238 -37.69 -50.76 5.48
CA ALA A 238 -38.87 -50.99 6.32
C ALA A 238 -38.71 -52.22 7.22
N ALA A 239 -37.91 -53.20 6.82
CA ALA A 239 -37.57 -54.39 7.62
C ALA A 239 -36.54 -54.14 8.74
N GLY A 240 -36.11 -52.88 8.96
CA GLY A 240 -35.22 -52.51 10.07
C GLY A 240 -33.73 -52.76 9.81
N ALA A 241 -33.32 -52.77 8.54
CA ALA A 241 -31.94 -53.05 8.16
C ALA A 241 -30.95 -51.93 8.57
N PRO A 242 -29.68 -52.28 8.86
CA PRO A 242 -28.67 -51.29 9.25
C PRO A 242 -28.33 -50.37 8.07
N VAL A 243 -28.59 -49.07 8.24
CA VAL A 243 -28.10 -48.03 7.33
C VAL A 243 -26.60 -47.88 7.54
N ARG A 244 -25.80 -47.90 6.47
CA ARG A 244 -24.40 -47.49 6.59
C ARG A 244 -24.36 -45.97 6.59
N GLU A 245 -23.77 -45.38 7.62
CA GLU A 245 -23.37 -43.97 7.57
C GLU A 245 -22.39 -43.76 6.39
N PRO A 246 -22.52 -42.64 5.66
CA PRO A 246 -21.79 -42.40 4.43
C PRO A 246 -20.27 -42.31 4.59
#